data_AF-A0AAP0BQZ3-F1
#
_entry.id   AF-A0AAP0BQZ3-F1
#
_cell.length_a   1.000
_cell.length_b   1.000
_cell.length_c   1.000
_cell.angle_alpha   90.00
_cell.angle_beta   90.00
_cell.angle_gamma   90.00
#
_symmetry.space_group_name_H-M   'P 1'
#
loop_
_entity.id
_entity.type
_entity.pdbx_description
1 polymer ?
#
loop_
_entity_poly.entity_id
_entity_poly.type
_entity_poly.pdbx_seq_one_letter_code
_entity_poly.pdbx_strand_id
1 'polypeptide(L)'
;MLWVYYACVKSNALLLLIINFIGCVVEIGYILMSFIYAPRSVKLLTARAIAFLSIAMFELTLARALLLSYGHRRTIILGWICASYLRLPFFAPLSIMDFMLFSCPSS
;
A
#
# COMPACT_ATOMS: atom_id res chain seq x y z
N MET A 1 -1.10 3.97 4.52
CA MET A 1 -1.01 5.02 5.58
C MET A 1 0.09 6.08 5.36
N LEU A 2 1.00 5.93 4.39
CA LEU A 2 2.09 6.89 4.12
C LEU A 2 1.61 8.33 3.81
N TRP A 3 0.53 8.43 3.04
CA TRP A 3 -0.02 9.70 2.57
C TRP A 3 -0.75 10.49 3.64
N VAL A 4 -1.25 9.84 4.70
CA VAL A 4 -1.91 10.52 5.83
C VAL A 4 -0.89 11.42 6.55
N TYR A 5 0.34 10.93 6.73
CA TYR A 5 1.44 11.72 7.30
C TYR A 5 1.91 12.84 6.37
N TYR A 6 2.00 12.57 5.06
CA TYR A 6 2.33 13.60 4.06
C TYR A 6 1.24 14.69 3.99
N ALA A 7 -0.03 14.32 4.07
CA ALA A 7 -1.16 15.22 4.00
C ALA A 7 -1.32 16.08 5.26
N CYS A 8 -1.05 15.52 6.45
CA CYS A 8 -1.00 16.32 7.68
C CYS A 8 0.14 17.35 7.67
N VAL A 9 1.25 17.08 6.98
CA VAL A 9 2.38 18.02 6.87
C VAL A 9 2.12 19.10 5.81
N LYS A 10 1.28 18.82 4.80
CA LYS A 10 0.98 19.74 3.70
C LYS A 10 -0.51 20.08 3.70
N SER A 11 -0.86 21.24 4.26
CA SER A 11 -2.24 21.72 4.52
C SER A 11 -3.23 21.70 3.33
N ASN A 12 -2.79 21.40 2.10
CA ASN A 12 -3.59 21.37 0.87
C ASN A 12 -3.81 19.95 0.31
N ALA A 13 -3.66 18.90 1.12
CA ALA A 13 -3.72 17.50 0.66
C ALA A 13 -4.90 16.71 1.26
N LEU A 14 -6.04 17.39 1.51
CA LEU A 14 -7.24 16.83 2.13
C LEU A 14 -7.82 15.62 1.35
N LEU A 15 -7.80 15.68 0.02
CA LEU A 15 -8.33 14.61 -0.83
C LEU A 15 -7.53 13.31 -0.71
N LEU A 16 -6.22 13.45 -0.55
CA LEU A 16 -5.28 12.34 -0.33
C LEU A 16 -5.39 11.72 1.06
N LEU A 17 -5.73 12.54 2.05
CA LEU A 17 -6.06 12.09 3.40
C LEU A 17 -7.32 11.20 3.38
N ILE A 18 -8.40 11.69 2.78
CA ILE A 18 -9.70 10.99 2.75
C ILE A 18 -9.61 9.65 2.01
N ILE A 19 -8.99 9.62 0.82
CA ILE A 19 -8.90 8.38 0.04
C ILE A 19 -8.04 7.31 0.72
N ASN A 20 -6.95 7.71 1.39
CA ASN A 20 -6.13 6.77 2.15
C ASN A 20 -6.84 6.27 3.42
N PHE A 21 -7.63 7.14 4.07
CA PHE A 21 -8.42 6.76 5.23
C PHE A 21 -9.49 5.72 4.87
N ILE A 22 -10.25 5.97 3.80
CA ILE A 22 -11.23 5.00 3.28
C ILE A 22 -10.53 3.70 2.88
N GLY A 23 -9.40 3.79 2.17
CA GLY A 23 -8.61 2.62 1.78
C GLY A 23 -8.21 1.76 2.97
N CYS A 24 -7.89 2.35 4.12
CA CYS A 24 -7.49 1.58 5.30
C CYS A 24 -8.65 0.96 6.06
N VAL A 25 -9.83 1.60 6.07
CA VAL A 25 -11.05 0.95 6.56
C VAL A 25 -11.39 -0.29 5.72
N VAL A 26 -11.26 -0.18 4.39
CA VAL A 26 -11.51 -1.29 3.46
C VAL A 26 -10.49 -2.41 3.66
N GLU A 27 -9.20 -2.10 3.77
CA GLU A 27 -8.13 -3.10 3.98
C GLU A 27 -8.34 -3.88 5.29
N ILE A 28 -8.71 -3.19 6.38
CA ILE A 28 -9.05 -3.83 7.66
C ILE A 28 -10.28 -4.74 7.50
N GLY A 29 -11.30 -4.28 6.78
CA GLY A 29 -12.49 -5.08 6.48
C GLY A 29 -12.15 -6.38 5.73
N TYR A 30 -11.29 -6.31 4.71
CA TYR A 30 -10.84 -7.48 3.95
C TYR A 30 -10.04 -8.46 4.81
N ILE A 31 -9.15 -7.97 5.66
CA ILE A 31 -8.36 -8.82 6.57
C ILE A 31 -9.29 -9.49 7.58
N LEU A 32 -10.25 -8.76 8.16
CA LEU A 32 -11.19 -9.29 9.13
C LEU A 32 -12.13 -10.33 8.52
N MET A 33 -12.69 -10.04 7.34
CA MET A 33 -13.51 -11.00 6.60
C MET A 33 -12.70 -12.25 6.22
N SER A 34 -11.45 -12.07 5.79
CA SER A 34 -10.52 -13.18 5.54
C SER A 34 -10.22 -13.99 6.79
N PHE A 35 -10.17 -13.37 7.97
CA PHE A 35 -9.97 -14.08 9.23
C PHE A 35 -11.19 -14.94 9.60
N ILE A 36 -12.40 -14.43 9.37
CA ILE A 36 -13.66 -15.11 9.73
C ILE A 36 -13.98 -16.26 8.77
N TYR A 37 -13.81 -16.07 7.46
CA TYR A 37 -14.27 -17.02 6.43
C TYR A 37 -13.21 -18.06 5.99
N ALA A 38 -12.01 -18.05 6.55
CA ALA A 38 -10.89 -18.85 6.04
C ALA A 38 -10.63 -20.20 6.74
N PRO A 39 -10.48 -21.33 6.01
CA PRO A 39 -9.90 -22.57 6.55
C PRO A 39 -8.44 -22.39 7.01
N ARG A 40 -8.11 -23.02 8.15
CA ARG A 40 -6.99 -22.66 9.04
C ARG A 40 -5.56 -22.93 8.52
N SER A 41 -5.37 -23.75 7.50
CA SER A 41 -4.06 -24.35 7.20
C SER A 41 -3.10 -23.50 6.36
N VAL A 42 -3.59 -22.61 5.48
CA VAL A 42 -2.72 -21.78 4.61
C VAL A 42 -3.04 -20.29 4.64
N LYS A 43 -4.25 -19.92 5.09
CA LYS A 43 -4.78 -18.57 4.94
C LYS A 43 -4.30 -17.60 6.03
N LEU A 44 -4.03 -18.09 7.25
CA LEU A 44 -3.43 -17.27 8.30
C LEU A 44 -2.03 -16.83 7.89
N LEU A 45 -1.26 -17.70 7.23
CA LEU A 45 0.08 -17.36 6.76
C LEU A 45 0.03 -16.25 5.70
N THR A 46 -0.85 -16.39 4.69
CA THR A 46 -0.99 -15.38 3.63
C THR A 46 -1.55 -14.06 4.15
N ALA A 47 -2.60 -14.08 4.97
CA ALA A 47 -3.19 -12.88 5.55
C ALA A 47 -2.20 -12.17 6.49
N ARG A 48 -1.48 -12.92 7.31
CA ARG A 48 -0.46 -12.38 8.21
C ARG A 48 0.76 -11.87 7.45
N ALA A 49 1.15 -12.51 6.34
CA ALA A 49 2.20 -12.01 5.46
C ALA A 49 1.80 -10.70 4.78
N ILE A 50 0.55 -10.59 4.29
CA ILE A 50 0.02 -9.35 3.69
C ILE A 50 -0.05 -8.23 4.74
N ALA A 51 -0.62 -8.50 5.92
CA ALA A 51 -0.71 -7.53 7.00
C ALA A 51 0.69 -7.11 7.50
N PHE A 52 1.61 -8.06 7.65
CA PHE A 52 2.99 -7.78 8.04
C PHE A 52 3.70 -6.95 6.98
N LEU A 53 3.52 -7.24 5.69
CA LEU A 53 4.09 -6.44 4.61
C LEU A 53 3.50 -5.03 4.60
N SER A 54 2.18 -4.85 4.78
CA SER A 54 1.53 -3.54 4.88
C SER A 54 2.06 -2.71 6.05
N ILE A 55 2.19 -3.33 7.23
CA ILE A 55 2.68 -2.68 8.46
C ILE A 55 4.19 -2.41 8.38
N ALA A 56 4.99 -3.37 7.92
CA ALA A 56 6.44 -3.23 7.79
C ALA A 56 6.81 -2.15 6.77
N MET A 57 6.10 -2.06 5.64
CA MET A 57 6.30 -0.98 4.65
C MET A 57 5.97 0.40 5.24
N PHE A 58 4.96 0.48 6.11
CA PHE A 58 4.61 1.70 6.82
C PHE A 58 5.66 2.10 7.86
N GLU A 59 6.03 1.15 8.72
CA GLU A 59 7.01 1.36 9.81
C GLU A 59 8.40 1.69 9.26
N LEU A 60 8.85 0.99 8.22
CA LEU A 60 10.12 1.28 7.54
C LEU A 60 10.13 2.69 6.96
N THR A 61 9.00 3.15 6.42
CA THR A 61 8.93 4.49 5.85
C THR A 61 8.83 5.57 6.92
N LEU A 62 8.12 5.32 8.02
CA LEU A 62 8.08 6.20 9.19
C LEU A 62 9.48 6.31 9.84
N ALA A 63 10.15 5.18 10.02
CA ALA A 63 11.52 5.12 10.53
C ALA A 63 12.46 5.93 9.62
N ARG A 64 12.42 5.72 8.30
CA ARG A 64 13.20 6.53 7.35
C ARG A 64 12.85 8.02 7.41
N ALA A 65 11.58 8.37 7.57
CA ALA A 65 11.15 9.76 7.68
C ALA A 65 11.65 10.45 8.96
N LEU A 66 11.75 9.70 10.07
CA LEU A 66 12.23 10.17 11.37
C LEU A 66 13.76 10.19 11.45
N LEU A 67 14.45 9.19 10.89
CA LEU A 67 15.91 9.07 10.89
C LEU A 67 16.61 10.00 9.89
N LEU A 68 16.02 10.26 8.70
CA LEU A 68 16.71 10.98 7.62
C LEU A 68 16.36 12.47 7.47
N SER A 69 15.49 13.09 8.27
CA SER A 69 14.99 14.44 7.90
C SER A 69 14.71 15.43 9.02
N TYR A 70 15.45 16.54 8.94
CA TYR A 70 15.17 17.83 9.58
C TYR A 70 14.56 18.79 8.53
N GLY A 71 13.35 19.31 8.76
CA GLY A 71 12.74 20.39 7.97
C GLY A 71 12.25 20.02 6.54
N HIS A 72 12.33 20.98 5.61
CA HIS A 72 11.70 20.95 4.27
C HIS A 72 12.15 19.80 3.35
N ARG A 73 13.34 19.22 3.60
CA ARG A 73 13.82 18.04 2.84
C ARG A 73 12.94 16.81 3.07
N ARG A 74 12.22 16.72 4.20
CA ARG A 74 11.36 15.59 4.55
C ARG A 74 10.26 15.34 3.53
N THR A 75 9.60 16.41 3.09
CA THR A 75 8.47 16.36 2.17
C THR A 75 8.89 15.93 0.77
N ILE A 76 10.09 16.29 0.33
CA ILE A 76 10.62 15.90 -0.99
C ILE A 76 10.96 14.41 -1.01
N ILE A 77 11.68 13.93 0.01
CA ILE A 77 12.07 12.51 0.11
C ILE A 77 10.84 11.63 0.28
N LEU A 78 9.90 12.03 1.13
CA LEU A 78 8.62 11.33 1.29
C LEU A 78 7.82 11.29 -0.01
N GLY A 79 7.78 12.39 -0.77
CA GLY A 79 7.10 12.44 -2.06
C GLY A 79 7.67 11.43 -3.06
N TRP A 80 8.99 11.32 -3.15
CA TRP A 80 9.67 10.37 -4.04
C TRP A 80 9.42 8.91 -3.64
N ILE A 81 9.51 8.60 -2.36
CA ILE A 81 9.20 7.26 -1.84
C ILE A 81 7.73 6.92 -2.08
N CYS A 82 6.82 7.89 -1.90
CA CYS A 82 5.40 7.67 -2.12
C CYS A 82 5.07 7.44 -3.61
N ALA A 83 5.75 8.15 -4.51
CA ALA A 83 5.60 7.97 -5.96
C ALA A 83 6.09 6.60 -6.45
N SER A 84 7.15 6.03 -5.84
CA SER A 84 7.55 4.66 -6.16
C SER A 84 6.53 3.63 -5.69
N TYR A 85 5.95 3.82 -4.49
CA TYR A 85 4.87 2.94 -3.99
C TYR A 85 3.62 2.94 -4.87
N LEU A 86 3.26 4.06 -5.50
CA LEU A 86 2.10 4.13 -6.41
C LEU A 86 2.22 3.24 -7.65
N ARG A 87 3.44 2.84 -8.02
CA ARG A 87 3.67 1.98 -9.20
C ARG A 87 3.48 0.49 -8.90
N LEU A 88 3.65 0.08 -7.64
CA LEU A 88 3.56 -1.33 -7.26
C LEU A 88 2.19 -1.99 -7.54
N PRO A 89 1.04 -1.32 -7.31
CA PRO A 89 -0.27 -1.89 -7.64
C PRO A 89 -0.47 -2.15 -9.13
N PHE A 90 0.23 -1.46 -10.02
CA PHE A 90 0.13 -1.66 -11.48
C PHE A 90 0.71 -2.99 -11.95
N PHE A 91 1.56 -3.64 -11.16
CA PHE A 91 2.09 -4.96 -11.51
C PHE A 91 1.01 -6.05 -11.58
N ALA A 92 -0.02 -5.96 -10.74
CA ALA A 92 -1.14 -6.93 -10.77
C ALA A 92 -1.92 -6.90 -12.09
N PRO A 93 -2.44 -5.75 -12.59
CA PRO A 93 -3.11 -5.70 -13.88
C PRO A 93 -2.15 -5.98 -15.04
N LEU A 94 -0.89 -5.54 -14.99
CA LEU A 94 0.12 -5.89 -16.01
C LEU A 94 0.30 -7.41 -16.14
N SER A 95 0.39 -8.12 -15.02
CA SER A 95 0.49 -9.58 -15.01
C SER A 95 -0.73 -10.28 -15.62
N ILE A 96 -1.93 -9.71 -15.45
CA ILE A 96 -3.17 -10.25 -16.02
C ILE A 96 -3.21 -10.02 -17.54
N MET A 97 -2.79 -8.84 -18.00
CA MET A 97 -2.73 -8.52 -19.43
C MET A 97 -1.74 -9.42 -20.17
N ASP A 98 -0.57 -9.67 -19.58
CA ASP A 98 0.45 -10.57 -20.13
C ASP A 98 -0.07 -12.02 -20.24
N PHE A 99 -0.75 -12.50 -19.20
CA PHE A 99 -1.40 -13.81 -19.19
C PHE A 99 -2.48 -13.93 -20.28
N MET A 100 -3.32 -12.91 -20.46
CA MET A 100 -4.34 -12.92 -21.52
C MET A 100 -3.74 -12.90 -22.92
N LEU A 101 -2.65 -12.16 -23.13
CA LEU A 101 -1.93 -12.12 -24.41
C LEU A 101 -1.34 -13.48 -24.79
N PHE A 102 -0.74 -14.20 -23.84
CA PHE A 102 -0.22 -15.56 -24.07
C PHE A 102 -1.30 -16.65 -24.17
N SER A 103 -2.47 -16.40 -23.57
CA SER A 103 -3.60 -17.34 -23.58
C SER A 103 -4.50 -17.19 -24.80
N CYS A 104 -4.29 -16.18 -25.65
CA CYS A 104 -5.03 -16.00 -26.89
C CYS A 104 -4.42 -16.94 -27.96
N PRO A 105 -5.12 -18.02 -28.37
CA PRO A 105 -4.65 -18.82 -29.48
C PRO A 105 -4.72 -17.95 -30.73
N SER A 106 -3.61 -17.82 -31.45
CA SER A 106 -3.58 -17.19 -32.77
C SER A 106 -4.54 -17.95 -33.69
N SER A 107 -5.73 -17.40 -33.88
CA SER A 107 -6.70 -17.81 -34.90
C SER A 107 -6.23 -17.35 -36.27
#